data_AF-A0A2G6PDE6-F1
#
_entry.id   AF-A0A2G6PDE6-F1
#
_cell.length_a   1.000
_cell.length_b   1.000
_cell.length_c   1.000
_cell.angle_alpha   90.00
_cell.angle_beta   90.00
_cell.angle_gamma   90.00
#
_symmetry.space_group_name_H-M   'P 1'
#
loop_
_entity.id
_entity.type
_entity.pdbx_description
1 polymer ?
#
loop_
_entity_poly.entity_id
_entity_poly.type
_entity_poly.pdbx_seq_one_letter_code
_entity_poly.pdbx_strand_id
1 'polypeptide(L)'
;MLKSKVELFYISDYKAAQRTLDKQLDAQWVELLNGLLPAVFPMMANILGPYLSYYWTVWQSEWASDLIFDSPQSLNKIMDRLIRHAHINGTSTRVLRYMDRPVRINAAPYKNSTDQIATRLMSFNNGIRLKHWCDSNSIKMYNEQNVLRKQARKVQSVSPQTRTTFN
;
A
#
# COMPACT_ATOMS: atom_id res chain seq x y z
N MET A 1 -3.32 17.66 5.95
CA MET A 1 -2.55 16.41 5.79
C MET A 1 -1.73 16.51 4.51
N LEU A 2 -0.45 16.87 4.61
CA LEU A 2 0.48 16.87 3.48
C LEU A 2 0.80 15.41 3.13
N LYS A 3 0.33 14.94 1.97
CA LYS A 3 0.79 13.66 1.42
C LYS A 3 2.08 13.92 0.65
N SER A 4 3.23 13.69 1.27
CA SER A 4 4.46 13.54 0.50
C SER A 4 4.39 12.22 -0.25
N LYS A 5 4.40 12.30 -1.58
CA LYS A 5 4.53 11.14 -2.46
C LYS A 5 6.04 10.88 -2.59
N VAL A 6 6.52 9.71 -2.16
CA VAL A 6 7.92 9.33 -2.38
C VAL A 6 8.04 8.70 -3.76
N GLU A 7 8.72 9.40 -4.66
CA GLU A 7 8.98 8.95 -6.03
C GLU A 7 10.48 8.99 -6.30
N LEU A 8 11.00 7.88 -6.79
CA LEU A 8 12.38 7.78 -7.24
C LEU A 8 12.39 8.02 -8.75
N PHE A 9 12.85 9.20 -9.17
CA PHE A 9 12.92 9.57 -10.59
C PHE A 9 14.22 9.13 -11.25
N TYR A 10 15.23 8.76 -10.47
CA TYR A 10 16.52 8.32 -10.97
C TYR A 10 17.11 7.24 -10.07
N ILE A 11 17.59 6.16 -10.69
CA ILE A 11 18.31 5.06 -10.04
C ILE A 11 19.53 4.78 -10.92
N SER A 12 20.73 4.98 -10.36
CA SER A 12 21.99 4.73 -11.07
C SER A 12 22.33 3.24 -11.19
N ASP A 13 21.90 2.42 -10.22
CA ASP A 13 22.13 0.97 -10.19
C ASP A 13 20.85 0.24 -9.74
N TYR A 14 20.12 -0.31 -10.72
CA TYR A 14 18.90 -1.08 -10.46
C TYR A 14 19.16 -2.37 -9.66
N LYS A 15 20.34 -3.00 -9.80
CA LYS A 15 20.66 -4.22 -9.05
C LYS A 15 20.93 -3.90 -7.58
N ALA A 16 21.62 -2.80 -7.29
CA ALA A 16 21.78 -2.32 -5.92
C ALA A 16 20.45 -1.90 -5.29
N ALA A 17 19.59 -1.19 -6.05
CA ALA A 17 18.26 -0.82 -5.61
C ALA A 17 17.41 -2.06 -5.26
N GLN A 18 17.37 -3.05 -6.15
CA GLN A 18 16.63 -4.30 -5.91
C GLN A 18 17.14 -5.02 -4.66
N ARG A 19 18.47 -5.19 -4.50
CA ARG A 19 19.06 -5.79 -3.30
C ARG A 19 18.69 -5.06 -2.01
N THR A 20 18.53 -3.75 -2.06
CA THR A 20 18.13 -2.94 -0.91
C THR A 20 16.64 -3.17 -0.58
N LEU A 21 15.78 -3.19 -1.60
CA LEU A 21 14.36 -3.48 -1.45
C LEU A 21 14.10 -4.91 -0.96
N ASP A 22 14.90 -5.88 -1.39
CA ASP A 22 14.76 -7.27 -0.94
C ASP A 22 15.11 -7.38 0.56
N LYS A 23 16.20 -6.73 0.99
CA LYS A 23 16.59 -6.68 2.42
C LYS A 23 15.56 -5.96 3.30
N GLN A 24 14.77 -5.06 2.72
CA GLN A 24 13.75 -4.31 3.44
C GLN A 24 12.64 -5.24 4.02
N LEU A 25 12.43 -6.40 3.41
CA LEU A 25 11.44 -7.39 3.88
C LEU A 25 11.83 -8.01 5.23
N ASP A 26 13.14 -8.15 5.49
CA ASP A 26 13.69 -8.74 6.71
C ASP A 26 14.12 -7.69 7.75
N ALA A 27 13.82 -6.42 7.49
CA ALA A 27 14.23 -5.33 8.35
C ALA A 27 13.53 -5.39 9.72
N GLN A 28 14.32 -5.30 10.79
CA GLN A 28 13.82 -5.09 12.16
C GLN A 28 13.33 -3.66 12.32
N TRP A 29 12.16 -3.35 11.75
CA TRP A 29 11.63 -1.99 11.66
C TRP A 29 11.56 -1.26 12.99
N VAL A 30 11.17 -1.96 14.06
CA VAL A 30 11.07 -1.36 15.40
C VAL A 30 12.45 -0.91 15.89
N GLU A 31 13.50 -1.73 15.69
CA GLU A 31 14.87 -1.38 16.10
C GLU A 31 15.41 -0.20 15.28
N LEU A 32 15.21 -0.23 13.97
CA LEU A 32 15.62 0.86 13.08
C LEU A 32 14.94 2.18 13.47
N LEU A 33 13.63 2.15 13.72
CA LEU A 33 12.89 3.33 14.13
C LEU A 33 13.26 3.78 15.55
N ASN A 34 13.55 2.85 16.46
CA ASN A 34 14.07 3.18 17.80
C ASN A 34 15.41 3.91 17.73
N GLY A 35 16.28 3.55 16.79
CA GLY A 35 17.53 4.27 16.53
C GLY A 35 17.33 5.74 16.13
N LEU A 36 16.16 6.09 15.57
CA LEU A 36 15.81 7.46 15.20
C LEU A 36 15.18 8.26 16.35
N LEU A 37 14.68 7.60 17.39
CA LEU A 37 13.99 8.25 18.52
C LEU A 37 14.80 9.36 19.19
N PRO A 38 16.12 9.22 19.45
CA PRO A 38 16.89 10.30 20.05
C PRO A 38 16.92 11.58 19.21
N ALA A 39 16.83 11.46 17.89
CA ALA A 39 16.83 12.61 16.97
C ALA A 39 15.45 13.26 16.86
N VAL A 40 14.38 12.46 16.80
CA VAL A 40 13.01 12.97 16.60
C VAL A 40 12.29 13.32 17.89
N PHE A 41 12.66 12.68 19.01
CA PHE A 41 12.09 12.93 20.33
C PHE A 41 13.19 12.94 21.43
N PRO A 42 14.06 13.97 21.46
CA PRO A 42 15.22 13.99 22.36
C PRO A 42 14.87 13.93 23.86
N MET A 43 13.72 14.46 24.27
CA MET A 43 13.28 14.50 25.68
C MET A 43 12.51 13.23 26.11
N MET A 44 12.43 12.21 25.26
CA MET A 44 11.59 11.02 25.49
C MET A 44 11.86 10.36 26.84
N ALA A 45 13.13 10.16 27.21
CA ALA A 45 13.51 9.52 28.48
C ALA A 45 13.02 10.31 29.71
N ASN A 46 13.06 11.64 29.64
CA ASN A 46 12.61 12.51 30.73
C ASN A 46 11.09 12.53 30.87
N ILE A 47 10.37 12.45 29.74
CA ILE A 47 8.90 12.51 29.72
C ILE A 47 8.28 11.15 30.08
N LEU A 48 8.80 10.06 29.54
CA LEU A 48 8.28 8.71 29.80
C LEU A 48 8.74 8.15 31.15
N GLY A 49 9.87 8.63 31.66
CA GLY A 49 10.48 8.10 32.88
C GLY A 49 10.98 6.65 32.71
N PRO A 50 11.39 5.98 33.79
CA PRO A 50 12.05 4.68 33.71
C PRO A 50 11.10 3.50 33.45
N TYR A 51 9.78 3.70 33.55
CA TYR A 51 8.79 2.62 33.53
C TYR A 51 8.03 2.47 32.20
N LEU A 52 8.11 3.48 31.32
CA LEU A 52 7.38 3.48 30.05
C LEU A 52 8.35 3.42 28.87
N SER A 53 7.97 2.65 27.84
CA SER A 53 8.70 2.54 26.59
C SER A 53 7.87 3.04 25.42
N TYR A 54 8.54 3.49 24.37
CA TYR A 54 7.88 3.95 23.16
C TYR A 54 7.38 2.77 22.34
N TYR A 55 6.10 2.80 21.94
CA TYR A 55 5.48 1.75 21.14
C TYR A 55 5.07 2.27 19.76
N TRP A 56 5.55 1.61 18.72
CA TRP A 56 5.24 1.97 17.33
C TRP A 56 3.91 1.38 16.89
N THR A 57 3.06 2.21 16.30
CA THR A 57 1.80 1.79 15.67
C THR A 57 1.77 2.22 14.22
N VAL A 58 1.19 1.37 13.36
CA VAL A 58 1.01 1.67 11.93
C VAL A 58 -0.49 1.78 11.67
N TRP A 59 -1.00 3.01 11.64
CA TRP A 59 -2.40 3.26 11.29
C TRP A 59 -2.70 2.90 9.83
N GLN A 60 -1.75 3.19 8.94
CA GLN A 60 -1.85 2.91 7.52
C GLN A 60 -0.50 2.44 6.99
N SER A 61 -0.51 1.36 6.21
CA SER A 61 0.62 0.93 5.40
C SER A 61 0.32 1.09 3.91
N GLU A 62 1.36 1.38 3.13
CA GLU A 62 1.33 1.30 1.68
C GLU A 62 2.45 0.37 1.21
N TRP A 63 2.13 -0.58 0.35
CA TRP A 63 3.09 -1.41 -0.36
C TRP A 63 3.04 -1.10 -1.83
N ALA A 64 4.20 -0.87 -2.45
CA ALA A 64 4.30 -0.58 -3.87
C ALA A 64 5.30 -1.52 -4.54
N SER A 65 5.03 -1.86 -5.79
CA SER A 65 5.96 -2.56 -6.67
C SER A 65 6.04 -1.80 -7.99
N ASP A 66 7.27 -1.55 -8.41
CA ASP A 66 7.59 -0.79 -9.61
C ASP A 66 8.19 -1.69 -10.67
N LEU A 67 7.65 -1.62 -11.87
CA LEU A 67 8.23 -2.23 -13.06
C LEU A 67 8.78 -1.10 -13.93
N ILE A 68 10.10 -1.10 -14.12
CA ILE A 68 10.82 -0.04 -14.82
C ILE A 68 11.11 -0.52 -16.24
N PHE A 69 10.70 0.26 -17.23
CA PHE A 69 10.89 -0.01 -18.65
C PHE A 69 12.06 0.82 -19.19
N ASP A 70 12.64 0.41 -20.32
CA ASP A 70 13.75 1.15 -20.94
C ASP A 70 13.34 2.57 -21.38
N SER A 71 12.06 2.78 -21.69
CA SER A 71 11.52 4.08 -22.06
C SER A 71 10.02 4.21 -21.76
N PRO A 72 9.51 5.45 -21.60
CA PRO A 72 8.06 5.69 -21.49
C PRO A 72 7.28 5.15 -22.70
N GLN A 73 7.88 5.20 -23.90
CA GLN A 73 7.27 4.72 -25.14
C GLN A 73 7.06 3.20 -25.10
N SER A 74 8.01 2.44 -24.56
CA SER A 74 7.87 0.98 -24.40
C SER A 74 6.69 0.61 -23.50
N LEU A 75 6.51 1.32 -22.39
CA LEU A 75 5.36 1.12 -21.50
C LEU A 75 4.05 1.56 -22.16
N ASN A 76 4.02 2.72 -22.82
CA ASN A 76 2.82 3.24 -23.48
C ASN A 76 2.26 2.28 -24.55
N LYS A 77 3.12 1.54 -25.26
CA LYS A 77 2.71 0.51 -26.25
C LYS A 77 1.84 -0.60 -25.64
N ILE A 78 2.03 -0.93 -24.36
CA ILE A 78 1.31 -2.01 -23.68
C ILE A 78 0.28 -1.53 -22.66
N MET A 79 0.33 -0.26 -22.25
CA MET A 79 -0.47 0.28 -21.16
C MET A 79 -1.98 0.09 -21.36
N ASP A 80 -2.47 0.30 -22.58
CA ASP A 80 -3.88 0.14 -22.93
C ASP A 80 -4.34 -1.33 -22.82
N ARG A 81 -3.47 -2.30 -23.17
CA ARG A 81 -3.75 -3.73 -22.97
C ARG A 81 -3.78 -4.09 -21.48
N LEU A 82 -2.82 -3.57 -20.70
CA LEU A 82 -2.74 -3.80 -19.26
C LEU A 82 -3.97 -3.25 -18.52
N ILE A 83 -4.39 -2.03 -18.85
CA ILE A 83 -5.56 -1.40 -18.24
C ILE A 83 -6.84 -2.14 -18.61
N ARG A 84 -7.04 -2.51 -19.89
CA ARG A 84 -8.20 -3.29 -20.30
C ARG A 84 -8.24 -4.63 -19.59
N HIS A 85 -7.11 -5.34 -19.54
CA HIS A 85 -7.02 -6.59 -18.82
C HIS A 85 -7.35 -6.40 -17.33
N ALA A 86 -6.76 -5.41 -16.67
CA ALA A 86 -6.99 -5.14 -15.24
C ALA A 86 -8.44 -4.69 -14.95
N HIS A 87 -9.07 -3.95 -15.87
CA HIS A 87 -10.47 -3.53 -15.73
C HIS A 87 -11.43 -4.72 -15.89
N ILE A 88 -11.26 -5.53 -16.93
CA ILE A 88 -12.08 -6.75 -17.17
C ILE A 88 -11.94 -7.74 -16.02
N ASN A 89 -10.71 -7.91 -15.50
CA ASN A 89 -10.42 -8.85 -14.42
C ASN A 89 -10.66 -8.26 -13.02
N GLY A 90 -10.82 -6.94 -12.90
CA GLY A 90 -10.99 -6.21 -11.64
C GLY A 90 -12.42 -6.26 -11.13
N THR A 91 -13.05 -7.43 -11.17
CA THR A 91 -14.42 -7.63 -10.68
C THR A 91 -14.49 -7.37 -9.18
N SER A 92 -15.64 -6.90 -8.69
CA SER A 92 -15.90 -6.63 -7.26
C SER A 92 -15.50 -7.81 -6.38
N THR A 93 -15.87 -9.03 -6.77
CA THR A 93 -15.47 -10.29 -6.13
C THR A 93 -13.96 -10.45 -5.96
N ARG A 94 -13.18 -10.18 -7.02
CA ARG A 94 -11.71 -10.33 -6.97
C ARG A 94 -11.08 -9.23 -6.13
N VAL A 95 -11.63 -8.01 -6.17
CA VAL A 95 -11.21 -6.91 -5.31
C VAL A 95 -11.48 -7.22 -3.85
N LEU A 96 -12.66 -7.73 -3.50
CA LEU A 96 -12.99 -8.16 -2.13
C LEU A 96 -12.02 -9.21 -1.62
N ARG A 97 -11.83 -10.29 -2.40
CA ARG A 97 -10.89 -11.35 -2.04
C ARG A 97 -9.47 -10.82 -1.85
N TYR A 98 -8.99 -9.98 -2.76
CA TYR A 98 -7.68 -9.36 -2.65
C TYR A 98 -7.54 -8.49 -1.40
N MET A 99 -8.61 -7.80 -1.01
CA MET A 99 -8.66 -6.94 0.18
C MET A 99 -8.99 -7.71 1.47
N ASP A 100 -8.89 -9.04 1.44
CA ASP A 100 -9.13 -9.91 2.59
C ASP A 100 -10.54 -9.74 3.19
N ARG A 101 -11.53 -9.49 2.31
CA ARG A 101 -12.95 -9.45 2.69
C ARG A 101 -13.57 -10.84 2.60
N PRO A 102 -14.47 -11.18 3.53
CA PRO A 102 -15.12 -12.47 3.53
C PRO A 102 -15.99 -12.64 2.27
N VAL A 103 -15.74 -13.71 1.53
CA VAL A 103 -16.52 -14.12 0.36
C VAL A 103 -16.87 -15.61 0.48
N ARG A 104 -17.94 -16.03 -0.18
CA ARG A 104 -18.34 -17.43 -0.26
C ARG A 104 -17.32 -18.26 -1.05
N ILE A 105 -17.42 -19.59 -0.95
CA ILE A 105 -16.55 -20.52 -1.70
C ILE A 105 -16.63 -20.31 -3.22
N ASN A 106 -17.81 -19.93 -3.73
CA ASN A 106 -18.04 -19.58 -5.13
C ASN A 106 -17.64 -18.14 -5.47
N ALA A 107 -16.90 -17.46 -4.59
CA ALA A 107 -16.43 -16.08 -4.74
C ALA A 107 -17.53 -14.99 -4.69
N ALA A 108 -18.80 -15.34 -4.47
CA ALA A 108 -19.85 -14.34 -4.28
C ALA A 108 -19.73 -13.66 -2.90
N PRO A 109 -20.00 -12.35 -2.78
CA PRO A 109 -20.08 -11.69 -1.49
C PRO A 109 -21.22 -12.28 -0.64
N TYR A 110 -21.12 -12.16 0.69
CA TYR A 110 -22.22 -12.49 1.58
C TYR A 110 -23.35 -11.46 1.44
N LYS A 111 -24.62 -11.90 1.62
CA LYS A 111 -25.80 -11.04 1.46
C LYS A 111 -25.83 -9.86 2.44
N ASN A 112 -25.20 -10.02 3.59
CA ASN A 112 -25.07 -9.00 4.64
C ASN A 112 -23.75 -8.22 4.58
N SER A 113 -22.94 -8.38 3.51
CA SER A 113 -21.74 -7.55 3.34
C SER A 113 -22.17 -6.09 3.16
N THR A 114 -21.52 -5.20 3.92
CA THR A 114 -21.67 -3.75 3.84
C THR A 114 -20.46 -3.09 3.17
N ASP A 115 -19.57 -3.89 2.57
CA ASP A 115 -18.32 -3.42 1.97
C ASP A 115 -18.61 -2.56 0.74
N GLN A 116 -18.08 -1.33 0.72
CA GLN A 116 -18.26 -0.43 -0.42
C GLN A 116 -17.08 -0.54 -1.37
N ILE A 117 -17.38 -0.96 -2.60
CA ILE A 117 -16.39 -1.13 -3.66
C ILE A 117 -16.60 -0.07 -4.73
N ALA A 118 -15.52 0.61 -5.08
CA ALA A 118 -15.50 1.49 -6.23
C ALA A 118 -14.32 1.14 -7.13
N THR A 119 -14.52 1.21 -8.44
CA THR A 119 -13.46 1.14 -9.44
C THR A 119 -13.48 2.44 -10.22
N ARG A 120 -12.31 3.07 -10.39
CA ARG A 120 -12.18 4.30 -11.17
C ARG A 120 -10.98 4.21 -12.08
N LEU A 121 -11.25 4.44 -13.35
CA LEU A 121 -10.25 4.65 -14.38
C LEU A 121 -10.20 6.14 -14.69
N MET A 122 -9.01 6.72 -14.72
CA MET A 122 -8.81 8.13 -15.04
C MET A 122 -7.44 8.37 -15.66
N SER A 123 -7.35 9.43 -16.47
CA SER A 123 -6.05 10.03 -16.80
C SER A 123 -5.36 10.50 -15.51
N PHE A 124 -4.06 10.29 -15.42
CA PHE A 124 -3.27 10.64 -14.25
C PHE A 124 -1.89 11.11 -14.71
N ASN A 125 -1.59 12.40 -14.53
CA ASN A 125 -0.46 13.07 -15.16
C ASN A 125 -0.48 12.81 -16.68
N ASN A 126 0.64 12.36 -17.26
CA ASN A 126 0.75 11.95 -18.67
C ASN A 126 0.45 10.46 -18.88
N GLY A 127 -0.22 9.81 -17.92
CA GLY A 127 -0.50 8.38 -17.90
C GLY A 127 -1.95 8.07 -17.54
N ILE A 128 -2.20 6.81 -17.20
CA ILE A 128 -3.50 6.27 -16.84
C ILE A 128 -3.41 5.64 -15.46
N ARG A 129 -4.43 5.87 -14.64
CA ARG A 129 -4.58 5.24 -13.33
C ARG A 129 -5.89 4.46 -13.24
N LEU A 130 -5.76 3.16 -12.96
CA LEU A 130 -6.85 2.32 -12.50
C LEU A 130 -6.74 2.20 -10.98
N LYS A 131 -7.83 2.49 -10.26
CA LYS A 131 -7.88 2.36 -8.81
C LYS A 131 -9.13 1.63 -8.39
N HIS A 132 -8.96 0.67 -7.49
CA HIS A 132 -10.03 0.00 -6.76
C HIS A 132 -9.99 0.44 -5.30
N TRP A 133 -11.16 0.68 -4.73
CA TRP A 133 -11.35 0.95 -3.30
C TRP A 133 -12.22 -0.15 -2.71
N CYS A 134 -11.93 -0.50 -1.46
CA CYS A 134 -12.83 -1.23 -0.58
C CYS A 134 -12.80 -0.48 0.76
N ASP A 135 -13.82 0.33 1.02
CA ASP A 135 -13.89 1.26 2.15
C ASP A 135 -12.63 2.15 2.23
N SER A 136 -11.83 2.01 3.30
CA SER A 136 -10.58 2.73 3.52
C SER A 136 -9.37 2.10 2.81
N ASN A 137 -9.47 0.86 2.34
CA ASN A 137 -8.40 0.17 1.63
C ASN A 137 -8.45 0.50 0.14
N SER A 138 -7.30 0.49 -0.51
CA SER A 138 -7.28 0.71 -1.96
C SER A 138 -6.10 0.05 -2.63
N ILE A 139 -6.29 -0.39 -3.87
CA ILE A 139 -5.23 -0.79 -4.76
C ILE A 139 -5.28 0.08 -6.01
N LYS A 140 -4.13 0.55 -6.47
CA LYS A 140 -4.02 1.31 -7.72
C LYS A 140 -2.88 0.80 -8.57
N MET A 141 -3.10 0.85 -9.87
CA MET A 141 -2.10 0.67 -10.88
C MET A 141 -2.05 1.94 -11.72
N TYR A 142 -0.85 2.47 -11.94
CA TYR A 142 -0.66 3.64 -12.79
C TYR A 142 0.72 3.63 -13.41
N ASN A 143 0.86 4.31 -14.54
CA ASN A 143 2.17 4.62 -15.10
C ASN A 143 2.57 6.07 -14.83
N GLU A 144 3.86 6.26 -14.66
CA GLU A 144 4.49 7.57 -14.57
C GLU A 144 5.86 7.45 -15.23
N GLN A 145 6.08 8.24 -16.29
CA GLN A 145 7.25 8.09 -17.17
C GLN A 145 7.39 6.64 -17.70
N ASN A 146 8.53 5.99 -17.46
CA ASN A 146 8.83 4.61 -17.82
C ASN A 146 8.51 3.61 -16.70
N VAL A 147 7.82 4.01 -15.64
CA VAL A 147 7.52 3.17 -14.48
C VAL A 147 6.04 2.79 -14.47
N LEU A 148 5.76 1.49 -14.37
CA LEU A 148 4.45 0.96 -14.03
C LEU A 148 4.42 0.60 -12.55
N ARG A 149 3.64 1.34 -11.77
CA ARG A 149 3.53 1.17 -10.32
C ARG A 149 2.22 0.50 -9.95
N LYS A 150 2.31 -0.57 -9.16
CA LYS A 150 1.20 -1.16 -8.43
C LYS A 150 1.34 -0.76 -6.97
N GLN A 151 0.31 -0.20 -6.36
CA GLN A 151 0.34 0.17 -4.94
C GLN A 151 -0.93 -0.31 -4.23
N ALA A 152 -0.76 -1.02 -3.13
CA ALA A 152 -1.82 -1.36 -2.18
C ALA A 152 -1.68 -0.49 -0.92
N ARG A 153 -2.80 0.05 -0.45
CA ARG A 153 -2.95 0.79 0.79
C ARG A 153 -3.85 -0.01 1.71
N LYS A 154 -3.35 -0.35 2.90
CA LYS A 154 -4.11 -1.00 3.96
C LYS A 154 -4.19 -0.06 5.15
N VAL A 155 -5.40 0.24 5.60
CA VAL A 155 -5.65 0.98 6.83
C VAL A 155 -5.99 -0.06 7.89
N GLN A 156 -5.36 0.02 9.06
CA GLN A 156 -5.77 -0.82 10.17
C GLN A 156 -7.19 -0.45 10.55
N SER A 157 -8.11 -1.40 10.43
CA SER A 157 -9.43 -1.27 11.03
C SER A 157 -9.26 -1.26 12.54
N VAL A 158 -9.64 -0.16 13.18
CA VAL A 158 -9.95 -0.20 14.61
C VAL A 158 -11.24 -1.03 14.71
N SER A 159 -11.12 -2.34 14.84
CA SER A 159 -12.23 -3.09 15.41
C SER A 159 -12.39 -2.53 16.83
N PRO A 160 -13.60 -2.12 17.25
CA PRO A 160 -13.85 -2.05 18.68
C PRO A 160 -13.44 -3.40 19.22
N GLN A 161 -12.41 -3.44 20.06
CA GLN A 161 -12.16 -4.63 20.84
C GLN A 161 -13.46 -4.87 21.59
N THR A 162 -14.14 -5.97 21.29
CA THR A 162 -15.07 -6.56 22.25
C THR A 162 -14.24 -6.74 23.51
N ARG A 163 -14.43 -5.84 24.49
CA ARG A 163 -14.02 -6.07 25.86
C ARG A 163 -14.79 -7.30 26.31
N THR A 164 -14.23 -8.47 26.06
CA THR A 164 -14.58 -9.67 26.80
C THR A 164 -13.52 -9.78 27.88
N THR A 165 -13.81 -9.15 29.01
CA THR A 165 -13.21 -9.54 30.29
C THR A 165 -13.47 -11.03 30.46
N PHE A 166 -12.41 -11.83 30.46
CA PHE A 166 -12.44 -13.16 31.03
C PHE A 166 -11.71 -13.09 32.38
N ASN A 167 -12.54 -13.26 33.42
CA ASN A 167 -12.30 -13.60 34.82
C ASN A 167 -11.14 -12.93 35.57
#